data_AF-A0A928X5C4-F1
#
_entry.id   AF-A0A928X5C4-F1
#
_cell.length_a   1.000
_cell.length_b   1.000
_cell.length_c   1.000
_cell.angle_alpha   90.00
_cell.angle_beta   90.00
_cell.angle_gamma   90.00
#
_symmetry.space_group_name_H-M   'P 1'
#
loop_
_entity.id
_entity.type
_entity.pdbx_description
1 polymer ?
#
loop_
_entity_poly.entity_id
_entity_poly.type
_entity_poly.pdbx_seq_one_letter_code
_entity_poly.pdbx_strand_id
1 'polypeptide(L)' 'MKLEKREVTLNEADSLKDMFYMEKTLLLAYGDALERAQRKEVKAVLSELKKETEKEMAFVERRLQKSLSRFLEIAGNGD' A
#
# COMPACT_ATOMS: atom_id res chain seq x y z
N MET A 1 -12.11 8.21 24.90
CA MET A 1 -10.67 8.29 24.55
C MET A 1 -10.00 6.99 24.11
N LYS A 2 -9.92 5.90 24.90
CA LYS A 2 -9.21 4.67 24.45
C LYS A 2 -9.92 3.96 23.28
N LEU A 3 -11.25 3.86 23.32
CA LEU A 3 -12.06 3.27 22.24
C LEU A 3 -11.98 4.09 20.94
N GLU A 4 -12.15 5.40 21.01
CA GLU A 4 -12.01 6.31 19.86
C GLU A 4 -10.61 6.20 19.21
N LYS A 5 -9.54 6.08 20.01
CA LYS A 5 -8.18 5.85 19.47
C LYS A 5 -8.04 4.51 18.76
N ARG A 6 -8.69 3.45 19.24
CA ARG A 6 -8.72 2.14 18.56
C ARG A 6 -9.45 2.22 17.22
N GLU A 7 -10.60 2.89 17.20
CA GLU A 7 -11.43 3.07 15.99
C GLU A 7 -10.70 3.89 14.92
N VAL A 8 -10.05 4.99 15.31
CA VAL A 8 -9.22 5.79 14.39
C VAL A 8 -8.06 4.96 13.82
N THR A 9 -7.40 4.15 14.64
CA THR A 9 -6.28 3.31 14.20
C THR A 9 -6.75 2.19 13.24
N LEU A 10 -7.93 1.62 13.47
CA LEU A 10 -8.53 0.64 12.56
C LEU A 10 -8.90 1.27 11.22
N ASN A 11 -9.56 2.43 11.22
CA ASN A 11 -9.92 3.13 9.99
C ASN A 11 -8.67 3.53 9.18
N GLU A 12 -7.57 3.90 9.86
CA GLU A 12 -6.27 4.13 9.22
C GLU A 12 -5.72 2.83 8.59
N ALA A 13 -5.79 1.70 9.30
CA ALA A 13 -5.34 0.42 8.78
C ALA A 13 -6.18 -0.06 7.57
N ASP A 14 -7.50 0.11 7.61
CA ASP A 14 -8.37 -0.24 6.49
C ASP A 14 -8.09 0.64 5.26
N SER A 15 -7.92 1.94 5.45
CA SER A 15 -7.53 2.86 4.37
C SER A 15 -6.17 2.47 3.76
N LEU A 16 -5.18 2.14 4.59
CA LEU A 16 -3.86 1.69 4.14
C LEU A 16 -3.92 0.35 3.40
N LYS A 17 -4.81 -0.55 3.82
CA LYS A 17 -5.04 -1.83 3.14
C LYS A 17 -5.65 -1.62 1.76
N ASP A 18 -6.62 -0.73 1.62
CA ASP A 18 -7.21 -0.39 0.33
C ASP A 18 -6.17 0.23 -0.62
N MET A 19 -5.35 1.16 -0.11
CA MET A 19 -4.23 1.73 -0.86
C MET A 19 -3.24 0.63 -1.30
N PHE A 20 -2.90 -0.32 -0.42
CA PHE A 20 -1.99 -1.42 -0.77
C PHE A 20 -2.53 -2.27 -1.92
N TYR A 21 -3.83 -2.59 -1.91
CA TYR A 21 -4.45 -3.34 -3.01
C TYR A 21 -4.50 -2.54 -4.32
N MET A 22 -4.70 -1.23 -4.23
CA MET A 22 -4.65 -0.36 -5.40
C MET A 22 -3.25 -0.36 -6.02
N GLU A 23 -2.19 -0.15 -5.23
CA GLU A 23 -0.81 -0.17 -5.71
C GLU A 23 -0.44 -1.54 -6.31
N LYS A 24 -0.87 -2.64 -5.67
CA LYS A 24 -0.68 -3.99 -6.22
C LYS A 24 -1.36 -4.17 -7.58
N THR A 25 -2.55 -3.62 -7.75
CA THR A 25 -3.31 -3.68 -9.01
C THR A 25 -2.59 -2.88 -10.11
N LEU A 26 -2.10 -1.69 -9.79
CA LEU A 26 -1.31 -0.87 -10.70
C LEU A 26 -0.01 -1.57 -11.11
N LEU A 27 0.67 -2.22 -10.17
CA LEU A 27 1.91 -2.95 -10.44
C LEU A 27 1.71 -4.07 -11.48
N LEU A 28 0.62 -4.84 -11.35
CA LEU A 28 0.24 -5.87 -12.30
C LEU A 28 -0.11 -5.26 -13.67
N ALA A 29 -0.90 -4.18 -13.68
CA ALA A 29 -1.28 -3.49 -14.91
C ALA A 29 -0.06 -2.95 -15.69
N TYR A 30 0.94 -2.39 -14.98
CA TYR A 30 2.18 -1.96 -15.62
C TYR A 30 3.02 -3.14 -16.14
N GLY A 31 3.03 -4.27 -15.43
CA GLY A 31 3.64 -5.51 -15.92
C GLY A 31 3.05 -5.97 -17.24
N ASP A 32 1.72 -6.11 -17.29
CA ASP A 32 0.99 -6.50 -18.50
C ASP A 32 1.20 -5.49 -19.65
N ALA A 33 1.20 -4.19 -19.34
CA ALA A 33 1.44 -3.15 -20.32
C ALA A 33 2.87 -3.20 -20.91
N LEU A 34 3.87 -3.51 -20.08
CA LEU A 34 5.27 -3.66 -20.53
C LEU A 34 5.45 -4.83 -21.50
N GLU A 35 4.78 -5.96 -21.22
CA GLU A 35 4.81 -7.13 -22.08
C GLU A 35 4.18 -6.85 -23.45
N ARG A 36 3.10 -6.05 -23.48
CA ARG A 36 2.36 -5.71 -24.70
C ARG A 36 2.97 -4.55 -25.48
N ALA A 37 3.74 -3.69 -24.84
CA ALA A 37 4.32 -2.51 -25.48
C ALA A 37 5.33 -2.90 -26.57
N GLN A 38 5.23 -2.29 -27.74
CA GLN A 38 6.17 -2.51 -28.85
C GLN A 38 7.23 -1.41 -28.98
N ARG A 39 6.90 -0.19 -28.54
CA ARG A 39 7.79 0.98 -28.64
C ARG A 39 8.70 1.07 -27.42
N LYS A 40 9.99 1.34 -27.65
CA LYS A 40 11.00 1.41 -26.58
C LYS A 40 10.73 2.56 -25.62
N GLU A 41 10.26 3.69 -26.13
CA GLU A 41 9.93 4.88 -25.35
C GLU A 41 8.77 4.59 -24.39
N VAL A 42 7.75 3.88 -24.87
CA VAL A 42 6.62 3.45 -24.04
C VAL A 42 7.08 2.47 -22.95
N LYS A 43 7.97 1.52 -23.29
CA LYS A 43 8.56 0.61 -22.29
C LYS A 43 9.36 1.34 -21.22
N ALA A 44 10.10 2.39 -21.59
CA ALA A 44 10.88 3.18 -20.64
C ALA A 44 9.95 3.88 -19.62
N VAL A 45 8.91 4.56 -20.11
CA VAL A 45 7.91 5.23 -19.24
C VAL A 45 7.19 4.22 -18.35
N LEU A 46 6.71 3.11 -18.90
CA LEU A 46 6.02 2.07 -18.12
C LEU A 46 6.94 1.44 -17.07
N SER A 47 8.24 1.27 -17.38
CA SER A 47 9.21 0.73 -16.42
C SER A 47 9.49 1.70 -15.28
N GLU A 48 9.50 3.01 -15.55
CA GLU A 48 9.66 4.05 -14.53
C GLU A 48 8.43 4.11 -13.61
N LEU A 49 7.22 4.13 -14.20
CA LEU A 49 5.97 4.10 -13.45
C LEU A 49 5.86 2.83 -12.58
N LYS A 50 6.22 1.67 -13.12
CA LYS A 50 6.28 0.41 -12.36
C LYS A 50 7.20 0.52 -11.15
N LYS A 51 8.41 1.06 -11.33
CA LYS A 51 9.38 1.23 -10.23
C LYS A 51 8.87 2.20 -9.16
N GLU A 52 8.17 3.25 -9.55
CA GLU A 52 7.61 4.19 -8.59
C GLU A 52 6.48 3.55 -7.78
N THR A 53 5.58 2.82 -8.43
CA THR A 53 4.54 2.02 -7.76
C THR A 53 5.12 0.96 -6.82
N GLU A 54 6.26 0.32 -7.15
CA GLU A 54 6.95 -0.60 -6.23
C GLU A 54 7.40 0.11 -4.93
N LYS A 55 7.88 1.35 -5.02
CA LYS A 55 8.28 2.14 -3.85
C LYS A 55 7.07 2.52 -3.01
N GLU A 56 6.00 2.98 -3.64
CA GLU A 56 4.76 3.36 -2.96
C GLU A 56 4.12 2.15 -2.26
N MET A 57 4.05 1.00 -2.94
CA MET A 57 3.57 -0.24 -2.34
C MET A 57 4.37 -0.61 -1.09
N ALA A 58 5.70 -0.53 -1.15
CA ALA A 58 6.57 -0.81 0.00
C ALA A 58 6.39 0.23 1.13
N PHE A 59 6.10 1.49 0.80
CA PHE A 59 5.81 2.52 1.77
C PHE A 59 4.48 2.27 2.49
N VAL A 60 3.41 1.98 1.73
CA VAL A 60 2.08 1.68 2.27
C VAL A 60 2.11 0.42 3.13
N GLU A 61 2.80 -0.64 2.70
CA GLU A 61 2.96 -1.88 3.48
C GLU A 61 3.60 -1.61 4.84
N ARG A 62 4.70 -0.84 4.88
CA ARG A 62 5.36 -0.47 6.14
C ARG A 62 4.45 0.34 7.05
N ARG A 63 3.62 1.23 6.50
CA ARG A 63 2.64 1.99 7.28
C ARG A 63 1.52 1.10 7.82
N LEU A 64 0.99 0.19 7.00
CA LEU A 64 -0.04 -0.76 7.40
C LEU A 64 0.45 -1.61 8.58
N GLN A 65 1.67 -2.16 8.49
CA GLN A 65 2.29 -2.91 9.57
C GLN A 65 2.38 -2.09 10.87
N LYS A 66 2.83 -0.83 10.78
CA LYS A 66 2.91 0.06 11.95
C LYS A 66 1.54 0.37 12.56
N SER A 67 0.52 0.60 11.73
CA SER A 67 -0.84 0.88 12.21
C SER A 67 -1.43 -0.34 12.93
N LEU A 68 -1.26 -1.53 12.35
CA LEU A 68 -1.70 -2.78 12.97
C LEU A 68 -0.96 -3.08 14.28
N SER A 69 0.35 -2.89 14.36
CA SER A 69 1.10 -3.03 15.61
C SER A 69 0.60 -2.07 16.68
N ARG A 70 0.38 -0.80 16.33
CA ARG A 70 -0.18 0.20 17.25
C ARG A 70 -1.58 -0.20 17.74
N PHE A 71 -2.43 -0.73 16.84
CA PHE A 71 -3.74 -1.23 17.23
C PHE A 71 -3.62 -2.36 18.27
N LEU A 72 -2.73 -3.32 18.05
CA LEU A 72 -2.49 -4.43 18.99
C LEU A 72 -1.92 -3.95 20.33
N GLU A 73 -1.04 -2.96 20.35
CA GLU A 73 -0.53 -2.34 21.58
C GLU A 73 -1.65 -1.65 22.38
N ILE A 74 -2.53 -0.91 21.70
CA ILE A 74 -3.70 -0.30 22.35
C ILE A 74 -4.69 -1.38 22.81
N ALA A 75 -4.79 -2.50 22.09
CA ALA A 75 -5.61 -3.65 22.43
C ALA A 75 -5.11 -4.38 23.70
N GLY A 76 -3.80 -4.65 23.79
CA GLY A 76 -3.16 -5.41 24.87
C GLY A 76 -2.89 -4.64 26.16
N ASN A 77 -2.77 -3.31 26.13
CA ASN A 77 -2.65 -2.47 27.34
C ASN A 77 -4.03 -2.14 27.98
N GLY A 78 -4.95 -3.10 27.90
CA GLY A 78 -6.38 -2.95 28.19
C GLY A 78 -6.92 -3.80 29.33
N ASP A 79 -6.05 -4.53 30.05
CA ASP A 79 -6.39 -5.16 31.34
C ASP A 79 -6.20 -4.17 32.50
#